data_AF-A0A960BX10-F1
#
_entry.id   AF-A0A960BX10-F1
#
_cell.length_a   1.000
_cell.length_b   1.000
_cell.length_c   1.000
_cell.angle_alpha   90.00
_cell.angle_beta   90.00
_cell.angle_gamma   90.00
#
_symmetry.space_group_name_H-M   'P 1'
#
loop_
_entity.id
_entity.type
_entity.pdbx_description
1 polymer ?
#
loop_
_entity_poly.entity_id
_entity_poly.type
_entity_poly.pdbx_seq_one_letter_code
_entity_poly.pdbx_strand_id
1 'polypeptide(L)'
;MSEEAQIPLMEARAALAATDVRLAAADRRLLDVLRAAHRVATDASRRLADIGEHIDAAAASRSRATPAAGRDFGRLLVARNREIADIVAAARAESEAKAVVLQELVDEYRVNCPDS
;
A
#
# COMPACT_ATOMS: atom_id res chain seq x y z
N MET A 1 -26.11 16.86 -44.45
CA MET A 1 -26.11 15.76 -43.47
C MET A 1 -27.34 15.97 -42.60
N SER A 2 -28.21 14.98 -42.50
CA SER A 2 -29.56 15.12 -41.92
C SER A 2 -29.50 15.28 -40.40
N GLU A 3 -30.40 16.09 -39.85
CA GLU A 3 -30.58 16.37 -38.42
C GLU A 3 -30.75 15.09 -37.58
N GLU A 4 -31.29 14.02 -38.18
CA GLU A 4 -31.41 12.67 -37.61
C GLU A 4 -30.06 11.99 -37.28
N ALA A 5 -28.98 12.30 -38.01
CA ALA A 5 -27.65 11.76 -37.72
C ALA A 5 -26.88 12.59 -36.66
N GLN A 6 -27.37 13.79 -36.35
CA GLN A 6 -26.72 14.72 -35.41
C GLN A 6 -26.95 14.29 -33.94
N ILE A 7 -28.16 13.80 -33.63
CA ILE A 7 -28.54 13.38 -32.26
C ILE A 7 -27.72 12.17 -31.79
N PRO A 8 -27.63 11.05 -32.55
CA PRO A 8 -26.82 9.90 -32.13
C PRO A 8 -25.33 10.23 -31.97
N LEU A 9 -24.81 11.14 -32.81
CA LEU A 9 -23.42 11.59 -32.70
C LEU A 9 -23.18 12.43 -31.44
N MET A 10 -24.12 13.30 -31.06
CA MET A 10 -24.03 14.07 -29.82
C MET A 10 -24.13 13.16 -28.59
N GLU A 11 -25.04 12.19 -28.60
CA GLU A 11 -25.18 11.21 -27.52
C GLU A 11 -23.91 10.37 -27.36
N ALA A 12 -23.33 9.88 -28.46
CA ALA A 12 -22.08 9.13 -28.44
C ALA A 12 -20.91 9.96 -27.88
N ARG A 13 -20.82 11.25 -28.25
CA ARG A 13 -19.79 12.16 -27.72
C ARG A 13 -19.98 12.43 -26.23
N ALA A 14 -21.22 12.61 -25.77
CA ALA A 14 -21.52 12.80 -24.36
C ALA A 14 -21.17 11.54 -23.55
N ALA A 15 -21.50 10.35 -24.06
CA ALA A 15 -21.13 9.08 -23.44
C ALA A 15 -19.62 8.87 -23.36
N LEU A 16 -18.88 9.23 -24.42
CA LEU A 16 -17.42 9.18 -24.43
C LEU A 16 -16.83 10.14 -23.39
N ALA A 17 -17.26 11.40 -23.39
CA ALA A 17 -16.79 12.39 -22.43
C ALA A 17 -17.08 11.98 -20.97
N ALA A 18 -18.25 11.40 -20.70
CA ALA A 18 -18.58 10.86 -19.38
C ALA A 18 -17.67 9.69 -18.99
N THR A 19 -17.30 8.84 -19.95
CA THR A 19 -16.37 7.73 -19.75
C THR A 19 -14.96 8.24 -19.43
N ASP A 20 -14.44 9.19 -20.19
CA ASP A 20 -13.11 9.77 -19.98
C ASP A 20 -12.99 10.43 -18.60
N VAL A 21 -14.02 11.17 -18.18
CA VAL A 21 -14.06 11.82 -16.85
C VAL A 21 -14.00 10.77 -15.74
N ARG A 22 -14.74 9.67 -15.88
CA ARG A 22 -14.75 8.59 -14.88
C ARG A 22 -13.43 7.83 -14.85
N LEU A 23 -12.86 7.48 -16.00
CA LEU A 23 -11.55 6.82 -16.08
C LEU A 23 -10.44 7.70 -15.47
N ALA A 24 -10.45 9.00 -15.76
CA ALA A 24 -9.50 9.93 -15.16
C ALA A 24 -9.65 10.01 -13.62
N ALA A 25 -10.86 9.83 -13.09
CA ALA A 25 -11.09 9.74 -11.65
C ALA A 25 -10.57 8.43 -11.05
N ALA A 26 -10.82 7.29 -11.72
CA ALA A 26 -10.31 5.98 -11.35
C ALA A 26 -8.76 5.95 -11.33
N ASP A 27 -8.11 6.53 -12.35
CA ASP A 27 -6.66 6.62 -12.45
C ASP A 27 -6.05 7.44 -11.29
N ARG A 28 -6.67 8.56 -10.93
CA ARG A 28 -6.23 9.36 -9.77
C ARG A 28 -6.35 8.56 -8.48
N ARG A 29 -7.48 7.88 -8.28
CA ARG A 29 -7.71 7.03 -7.11
C ARG A 29 -6.68 5.90 -7.04
N LEU A 30 -6.37 5.26 -8.18
CA LEU A 30 -5.32 4.24 -8.28
C LEU A 30 -3.95 4.79 -7.87
N LEU A 31 -3.55 5.94 -8.41
CA LEU A 31 -2.28 6.58 -8.07
C LEU A 31 -2.18 6.91 -6.59
N ASP A 32 -3.26 7.38 -5.98
CA ASP A 32 -3.27 7.73 -4.55
C ASP A 32 -3.16 6.48 -3.65
N VAL A 33 -3.86 5.40 -4.02
CA VAL A 33 -3.73 4.09 -3.35
C VAL A 33 -2.30 3.57 -3.45
N LEU A 34 -1.69 3.61 -4.63
CA LEU A 34 -0.31 3.15 -4.85
C LEU A 34 0.70 4.00 -4.08
N ARG A 35 0.55 5.33 -4.06
CA ARG A 35 1.40 6.23 -3.27
C ARG A 35 1.28 5.95 -1.78
N ALA A 36 0.07 5.73 -1.29
CA ALA A 36 -0.17 5.36 0.10
C ALA A 36 0.42 3.97 0.43
N ALA A 37 0.33 3.01 -0.49
CA ALA A 37 0.93 1.67 -0.34
C ALA A 37 2.46 1.77 -0.24
N HIS A 38 3.06 2.50 -1.17
CA HIS A 38 4.50 2.71 -1.22
C HIS A 38 5.02 3.39 0.05
N ARG A 39 4.33 4.43 0.54
CA ARG A 39 4.71 5.11 1.79
C ARG A 39 4.76 4.15 2.97
N VAL A 40 3.72 3.33 3.14
CA VAL A 40 3.64 2.36 4.24
C VAL A 40 4.74 1.31 4.13
N ALA A 41 5.00 0.80 2.92
CA ALA A 41 6.06 -0.18 2.69
C ALA A 41 7.46 0.40 3.00
N THR A 42 7.73 1.62 2.55
CA THR A 42 9.00 2.31 2.81
C THR A 42 9.17 2.65 4.29
N ASP A 43 8.11 3.09 4.97
CA ASP A 43 8.15 3.37 6.40
C ASP A 43 8.35 2.10 7.24
N ALA A 44 7.66 1.01 6.91
CA ALA A 44 7.86 -0.28 7.57
C ALA A 44 9.30 -0.78 7.36
N SER A 45 9.81 -0.74 6.13
CA SER A 45 11.20 -1.12 5.81
C SER A 45 12.21 -0.32 6.60
N ARG A 46 12.04 1.00 6.67
CA ARG A 46 12.92 1.89 7.44
C ARG A 46 12.92 1.56 8.93
N ARG A 47 11.75 1.31 9.52
CA ARG A 47 11.64 0.95 10.95
C ARG A 47 12.27 -0.41 11.25
N LEU A 48 12.12 -1.38 10.35
CA LEU A 48 12.78 -2.68 10.49
C LEU A 48 14.31 -2.55 10.41
N ALA A 49 14.83 -1.71 9.51
CA ALA A 49 16.25 -1.42 9.43
C ALA A 49 16.78 -0.78 10.72
N ASP A 50 16.09 0.23 11.27
CA ASP A 50 16.44 0.87 12.55
C ASP A 50 16.48 -0.13 13.71
N ILE A 51 15.52 -1.05 13.78
CA ILE A 51 15.54 -2.14 14.78
C ILE A 51 16.78 -3.02 14.60
N GLY A 52 17.15 -3.35 13.37
CA GLY A 52 18.36 -4.12 13.05
C GLY A 52 19.63 -3.42 13.54
N GLU A 53 19.79 -2.14 13.19
CA GLU A 53 20.93 -1.32 13.62
C GLU A 53 21.01 -1.22 15.15
N HIS A 54 19.87 -1.07 15.83
CA HIS A 54 19.82 -1.05 17.29
C HIS A 54 20.20 -2.39 17.92
N ILE A 55 19.77 -3.52 17.34
CA ILE A 55 20.16 -4.86 17.81
C ILE A 55 21.67 -5.05 17.65
N ASP A 56 22.23 -4.68 16.50
CA ASP A 56 23.66 -4.82 16.22
C ASP A 56 24.51 -3.96 17.16
N ALA A 57 24.11 -2.71 17.38
CA ALA A 57 24.77 -1.82 18.34
C ALA A 57 24.71 -2.36 19.78
N ALA A 58 23.57 -2.91 20.19
CA ALA A 58 23.41 -3.53 21.50
C ALA A 58 24.25 -4.81 21.62
N ALA A 59 24.36 -5.61 20.57
CA ALA A 59 25.18 -6.81 20.54
C ALA A 59 26.68 -6.49 20.65
N ALA A 60 27.12 -5.42 19.96
CA ALA A 60 28.51 -4.96 19.96
C ALA A 60 28.94 -4.36 21.30
N SER A 61 28.05 -3.61 21.97
CA SER A 61 28.34 -2.92 23.24
C SER A 61 28.17 -3.79 24.49
N ARG A 62 27.59 -4.98 24.35
CA ARG A 62 27.25 -5.84 25.49
C ARG A 62 28.46 -6.52 26.14
N SER A 63 28.52 -6.46 27.47
CA SER A 63 29.40 -7.32 28.26
C SER A 63 28.99 -8.80 28.18
N ARG A 64 29.93 -9.66 27.78
CA ARG A 64 29.76 -11.12 27.78
C ARG A 64 30.22 -11.78 29.10
N ALA A 65 30.73 -10.98 30.04
CA ALA A 65 31.35 -11.48 31.26
C ALA A 65 30.34 -12.00 32.30
N THR A 66 29.05 -11.67 32.18
CA THR A 66 28.05 -12.04 33.19
C THR A 66 26.78 -12.66 32.60
N PRO A 67 26.20 -13.66 33.28
CA PRO A 67 24.86 -14.16 32.96
C PRO A 67 23.75 -13.11 33.07
N ALA A 68 23.94 -12.07 33.90
CA ALA A 68 22.99 -10.96 34.04
C ALA A 68 22.88 -10.15 32.74
N ALA A 69 24.01 -9.76 32.15
CA ALA A 69 24.04 -9.12 30.83
C ALA A 69 23.42 -10.02 29.74
N GLY A 70 23.55 -11.34 29.89
CA GLY A 70 22.74 -12.40 29.24
C GLY A 70 21.26 -12.10 29.16
N ARG A 71 20.65 -12.01 30.33
CA ARG A 71 19.21 -11.87 30.47
C ARG A 71 18.73 -10.49 30.00
N ASP A 72 19.51 -9.44 30.23
CA ASP A 72 19.17 -8.08 29.78
C ASP A 72 19.05 -8.00 28.26
N PHE A 73 20.02 -8.55 27.55
CA PHE A 73 19.97 -8.60 26.09
C PHE A 73 18.87 -9.54 25.58
N GLY A 74 18.63 -10.67 26.26
CA GLY A 74 17.49 -11.54 25.93
C GLY A 74 16.15 -10.79 26.02
N ARG A 75 15.95 -9.97 27.07
CA ARG A 75 14.77 -9.12 27.21
C ARG A 75 14.67 -8.07 26.10
N LEU A 76 15.79 -7.44 25.73
CA LEU A 76 15.84 -6.52 24.60
C LEU A 76 15.40 -7.19 23.29
N LEU A 77 15.94 -8.38 22.99
CA LEU A 77 15.58 -9.12 21.78
C LEU A 77 14.10 -9.50 21.74
N VAL A 78 13.54 -9.93 22.86
CA VAL A 78 12.10 -10.23 22.96
C VAL A 78 11.26 -8.98 22.71
N ALA A 79 11.65 -7.83 23.26
CA ALA A 79 10.96 -6.57 23.03
C ALA A 79 11.03 -6.15 21.55
N ARG A 80 12.20 -6.23 20.92
CA ARG A 80 12.36 -5.90 19.49
C ARG A 80 11.61 -6.86 18.57
N ASN A 81 11.55 -8.15 18.89
CA ASN A 81 10.73 -9.09 18.12
C ASN A 81 9.24 -8.78 18.18
N ARG A 82 8.72 -8.32 19.33
CA ARG A 82 7.33 -7.85 19.43
C ARG A 82 7.10 -6.62 18.57
N GLU A 83 8.02 -5.66 18.61
CA GLU A 83 7.93 -4.46 17.77
C GLU A 83 7.96 -4.80 16.27
N ILE A 84 8.81 -5.73 15.84
CA ILE A 84 8.83 -6.26 14.48
C ILE A 84 7.47 -6.86 14.12
N ALA A 85 6.91 -7.69 14.99
CA ALA A 85 5.60 -8.32 14.75
C ALA A 85 4.49 -7.26 14.60
N ASP A 86 4.50 -6.22 15.43
CA ASP A 86 3.54 -5.12 15.37
C ASP A 86 3.68 -4.32 14.06
N ILE A 87 4.90 -4.03 13.62
CA ILE A 87 5.18 -3.34 12.34
C ILE A 87 4.63 -4.16 11.18
N VAL A 88 4.93 -5.46 11.14
CA VAL A 88 4.50 -6.36 10.06
C VAL A 88 2.97 -6.51 10.07
N ALA A 89 2.36 -6.66 11.23
CA ALA A 89 0.91 -6.78 11.37
C ALA A 89 0.20 -5.51 10.85
N ALA A 90 0.69 -4.33 11.22
CA ALA A 90 0.13 -3.06 10.75
C ALA A 90 0.27 -2.90 9.23
N ALA A 91 1.45 -3.20 8.67
CA ALA A 91 1.68 -3.15 7.23
C ALA A 91 0.80 -4.14 6.45
N ARG A 92 0.56 -5.33 7.01
CA ARG A 92 -0.34 -6.34 6.43
C ARG A 92 -1.79 -5.86 6.42
N ALA A 93 -2.30 -5.38 7.55
CA ALA A 93 -3.68 -4.88 7.65
C ALA A 93 -3.95 -3.75 6.65
N GLU A 94 -2.99 -2.83 6.52
CA GLU A 94 -3.07 -1.74 5.56
C GLU A 94 -3.00 -2.24 4.09
N SER A 95 -2.22 -3.28 3.82
CA SER A 95 -2.17 -3.90 2.48
C SER A 95 -3.47 -4.60 2.12
N GLU A 96 -4.09 -5.29 3.08
CA GLU A 96 -5.41 -5.91 2.92
C GLU A 96 -6.49 -4.86 2.63
N ALA A 97 -6.49 -3.75 3.38
CA ALA A 97 -7.42 -2.64 3.13
C ALA A 97 -7.26 -2.06 1.71
N LYS A 98 -6.01 -1.89 1.25
CA LYS A 98 -5.72 -1.40 -0.12
C LYS A 98 -6.10 -2.41 -1.19
N ALA A 99 -5.97 -3.71 -0.93
CA ALA A 99 -6.38 -4.76 -1.87
C ALA A 99 -7.89 -4.69 -2.18
N VAL A 100 -8.73 -4.38 -1.19
CA VAL A 100 -10.17 -4.14 -1.40
C VAL A 100 -10.39 -2.98 -2.35
N VAL A 101 -9.71 -1.85 -2.13
CA VAL A 101 -9.83 -0.66 -3.01
C VAL A 101 -9.35 -0.95 -4.44
N LEU A 102 -8.28 -1.74 -4.59
CA LEU A 102 -7.80 -2.15 -5.90
C LEU A 102 -8.79 -3.07 -6.61
N GLN A 103 -9.48 -3.95 -5.88
CA GLN A 103 -10.52 -4.79 -6.45
C GLN A 103 -11.71 -3.97 -6.98
N GLU A 104 -12.16 -2.96 -6.21
CA GLU A 104 -13.20 -2.02 -6.66
C GLU A 104 -12.78 -1.28 -7.94
N LEU A 105 -11.52 -0.84 -8.02
CA LEU A 105 -10.99 -0.18 -9.22
C LEU A 105 -10.95 -1.13 -10.42
N VAL A 106 -10.54 -2.39 -10.22
CA VAL A 106 -10.56 -3.41 -11.28
C VAL A 106 -11.96 -3.59 -11.84
N ASP A 107 -12.97 -3.63 -10.96
CA ASP A 107 -14.36 -3.75 -11.38
C ASP A 107 -14.83 -2.51 -12.15
N GLU A 108 -14.41 -1.31 -11.73
CA GLU A 108 -14.69 -0.05 -12.43
C GLU A 108 -14.08 0.00 -13.85
N TYR A 109 -12.87 -0.54 -14.04
CA TYR A 109 -12.26 -0.67 -15.38
C TYR A 109 -12.93 -1.77 -16.22
N ARG A 110 -13.32 -2.90 -15.62
CA ARG A 110 -13.93 -4.03 -16.34
C ARG A 110 -15.30 -3.71 -16.91
N VAL A 111 -16.13 -2.97 -16.18
CA VAL A 111 -17.45 -2.51 -16.68
C VAL A 111 -17.31 -1.67 -17.98
N ASN A 112 -16.10 -1.20 -18.30
CA ASN A 112 -15.82 -0.35 -19.47
C ASN A 112 -14.97 -1.03 -20.55
N CYS A 113 -14.63 -2.31 -20.38
CA CYS A 113 -14.06 -3.13 -21.43
C CYS A 113 -15.22 -3.93 -22.04
N PRO A 114 -15.80 -3.49 -23.18
CA PRO A 114 -16.75 -4.34 -23.89
C PRO A 114 -16.04 -5.64 -24.27
N ASP A 115 -16.66 -6.78 -23.98
CA ASP A 115 -16.18 -8.10 -24.40
C ASP A 115 -15.72 -8.02 -25.86
N SER A 116 -14.44 -8.30 -26.09
CA SER A 116 -13.87 -8.49 -27.42
C SER A 116 -14.20 -9.89 -27.94
#